data_AF-A0A0G0ACN9-F1
#
_entry.id   AF-A0A0G0ACN9-F1
#
_cell.length_a   1.000
_cell.length_b   1.000
_cell.length_c   1.000
_cell.angle_alpha   90.00
_cell.angle_beta   90.00
_cell.angle_gamma   90.00
#
_symmetry.space_group_name_H-M   'P 1'
#
loop_
_entity.id
_entity.type
_entity.pdbx_description
1 polymer ?
#
loop_
_entity_poly.entity_id
_entity_poly.type
_entity_poly.pdbx_seq_one_letter_code
_entity_poly.pdbx_strand_id
1 'polypeptide(L)'
;MRNLYGNIAKADAIIASTIPVAAPLQNFLALTRAGDVLYQSTAGTRRLGSSEPLRFDDMFWLASHTKILGAMALLKCIDMGLIGINDSVLDHLPGLAKEEVRLDANDPSSATQPRVGDITVRNLLTFTAGNAYPVVDILAALNPESIITDPKAFFPTNKSVYEGSHAANPNQMWRYGAEADYSGLLVEALTDVTLGQFIQTHLLDPAGVEAKDFAFTLDSEQRARLVGQHVRVSPDMLIPRAPIYDDAHISFESAGAGGFGTINALGQALLPLINQGVHPQMFAPQLSEGQVENGLNQPSQASNDGGVLFPGTPKQWGLGALLFPEGFETGRGKFTLAWAGFTNVNWHCDIEKGVVMLAWSQEIPQDDPVYNNQTRYPIERVIYGAIGNSYF
;
A
#
# COMPACT_ATOMS: atom_id res chain seq x y z
N MET A 1 -5.24 -28.09 -15.35
CA MET A 1 -4.79 -27.42 -16.59
C MET A 1 -5.92 -26.92 -17.50
N ARG A 2 -6.90 -27.74 -17.98
CA ARG A 2 -7.99 -27.23 -18.86
C ARG A 2 -8.84 -26.09 -18.26
N ASN A 3 -9.09 -26.10 -16.96
CA ASN A 3 -9.83 -25.00 -16.28
C ASN A 3 -9.01 -23.70 -16.18
N LEU A 4 -7.68 -23.77 -16.17
CA LEU A 4 -6.82 -22.57 -16.07
C LEU A 4 -6.84 -21.78 -17.38
N TYR A 5 -6.66 -22.44 -18.53
CA TYR A 5 -6.71 -21.79 -19.84
C TYR A 5 -8.06 -21.12 -20.14
N GLY A 6 -9.18 -21.76 -19.78
CA GLY A 6 -10.51 -21.18 -19.97
C GLY A 6 -10.76 -19.96 -19.09
N ASN A 7 -10.09 -19.85 -17.94
CA ASN A 7 -10.19 -18.70 -17.05
C ASN A 7 -9.23 -17.57 -17.47
N ILE A 8 -8.03 -17.88 -17.98
CA ILE A 8 -7.15 -16.87 -18.60
C ILE A 8 -7.88 -16.12 -19.72
N ALA A 9 -8.53 -16.85 -20.64
CA ALA A 9 -9.29 -16.23 -21.73
C ALA A 9 -10.45 -15.32 -21.24
N LYS A 10 -11.07 -15.64 -20.10
CA LYS A 10 -12.10 -14.78 -19.49
C LYS A 10 -11.48 -13.51 -18.90
N ALA A 11 -10.35 -13.63 -18.22
CA ALA A 11 -9.64 -12.49 -17.67
C ALA A 11 -9.16 -11.54 -18.77
N ASP A 12 -8.59 -12.08 -19.86
CA ASP A 12 -8.19 -11.31 -21.04
C ASP A 12 -9.38 -10.59 -21.69
N ALA A 13 -10.54 -11.25 -21.79
CA ALA A 13 -11.75 -10.64 -22.33
C ALA A 13 -12.24 -9.46 -21.48
N ILE A 14 -12.15 -9.56 -20.14
CA ILE A 14 -12.48 -8.45 -19.23
C ILE A 14 -11.55 -7.27 -19.48
N ILE A 15 -10.22 -7.49 -19.52
CA ILE A 15 -9.23 -6.44 -19.80
C ILE A 15 -9.51 -5.77 -21.15
N ALA A 16 -9.70 -6.56 -22.21
CA ALA A 16 -9.97 -6.04 -23.55
C ALA A 16 -11.24 -5.19 -23.61
N SER A 17 -12.27 -5.56 -22.85
CA SER A 17 -13.55 -4.82 -22.80
C SER A 17 -13.51 -3.53 -21.98
N THR A 18 -12.50 -3.34 -21.14
CA THR A 18 -12.46 -2.25 -20.14
C THR A 18 -11.41 -1.18 -20.42
N ILE A 19 -10.49 -1.40 -21.37
CA ILE A 19 -9.27 -0.58 -21.54
C ILE A 19 -9.41 0.82 -22.16
N PRO A 20 -10.60 1.25 -22.61
CA PRO A 20 -10.86 2.69 -22.80
C PRO A 20 -11.84 3.29 -21.79
N VAL A 21 -12.54 2.46 -20.99
CA VAL A 21 -13.65 2.89 -20.12
C VAL A 21 -13.24 2.93 -18.65
N ALA A 22 -12.50 1.93 -18.19
CA ALA A 22 -12.24 1.70 -16.76
C ALA A 22 -10.84 2.09 -16.28
N ALA A 23 -9.80 2.06 -17.11
CA ALA A 23 -8.47 2.56 -16.76
C ALA A 23 -7.66 2.77 -18.05
N PRO A 24 -6.75 3.76 -18.11
CA PRO A 24 -5.95 3.98 -19.32
C PRO A 24 -4.84 2.92 -19.48
N LEU A 25 -4.53 2.23 -18.38
CA LEU A 25 -3.51 1.21 -18.26
C LEU A 25 -3.92 0.21 -17.18
N GLN A 26 -3.61 -1.06 -17.42
CA GLN A 26 -3.91 -2.15 -16.50
C GLN A 26 -2.72 -3.10 -16.47
N ASN A 27 -2.22 -3.41 -15.28
CA ASN A 27 -1.12 -4.33 -15.06
C ASN A 27 -1.50 -5.33 -13.97
N PHE A 28 -1.51 -6.61 -14.31
CA PHE A 28 -1.95 -7.69 -13.44
C PHE A 28 -0.84 -8.74 -13.31
N LEU A 29 -0.65 -9.23 -12.09
CA LEU A 29 0.23 -10.34 -11.79
C LEU A 29 -0.41 -11.19 -10.69
N ALA A 30 -0.48 -12.50 -10.89
CA ALA A 30 -0.86 -13.47 -9.87
C ALA A 30 0.18 -14.60 -9.84
N LEU A 31 0.72 -14.88 -8.66
CA LEU A 31 1.76 -15.88 -8.43
C LEU A 31 1.27 -16.93 -7.44
N THR A 32 1.68 -18.18 -7.63
CA THR A 32 1.55 -19.22 -6.60
C THR A 32 2.60 -19.04 -5.51
N ARG A 33 2.49 -19.80 -4.41
CA ARG A 33 3.56 -19.99 -3.42
C ARG A 33 4.93 -20.29 -4.05
N ALA A 34 4.97 -21.14 -5.08
CA ALA A 34 6.23 -21.48 -5.74
C ALA A 34 6.82 -20.34 -6.59
N GLY A 35 6.11 -19.22 -6.74
CA GLY A 35 6.49 -18.13 -7.64
C GLY A 35 6.05 -18.35 -9.09
N ASP A 36 5.34 -19.44 -9.38
CA ASP A 36 4.80 -19.70 -10.72
C ASP A 36 3.69 -18.70 -11.08
N VAL A 37 3.73 -18.19 -12.31
CA VAL A 37 2.72 -17.25 -12.83
C VAL A 37 1.39 -18.00 -13.06
N LEU A 38 0.38 -17.66 -12.27
CA LEU A 38 -1.02 -18.07 -12.48
C LEU A 38 -1.69 -17.25 -13.57
N TYR A 39 -1.40 -15.95 -13.58
CA TYR A 39 -1.92 -15.00 -14.55
C TYR A 39 -1.02 -13.77 -14.58
N GLN A 40 -0.80 -13.23 -15.77
CA GLN A 40 -0.17 -11.92 -15.94
C GLN A 40 -0.74 -11.25 -17.17
N SER A 41 -0.94 -9.95 -17.11
CA SER A 41 -1.39 -9.17 -18.27
C SER A 41 -1.00 -7.70 -18.13
N THR A 42 -0.61 -7.10 -19.25
CA THR A 42 -0.44 -5.65 -19.39
C THR A 42 -1.27 -5.20 -20.56
N ALA A 43 -2.03 -4.13 -20.40
CA ALA A 43 -2.71 -3.54 -21.52
C ALA A 43 -2.97 -2.04 -21.31
N GLY A 44 -3.18 -1.33 -22.42
CA GLY A 44 -3.19 0.14 -22.46
C GLY A 44 -1.81 0.71 -22.79
N THR A 45 -1.62 1.99 -22.53
CA THR A 45 -0.39 2.72 -22.82
C THR A 45 0.22 3.28 -21.55
N ARG A 46 1.54 3.55 -21.56
CA ARG A 46 2.26 4.09 -20.38
C ARG A 46 1.66 5.42 -19.88
N ARG A 47 0.98 6.15 -20.78
CA ARG A 47 0.26 7.40 -20.49
C ARG A 47 -0.86 7.57 -21.50
N LEU A 48 -2.03 8.01 -21.05
CA LEU A 48 -3.13 8.37 -21.96
C LEU A 48 -2.65 9.40 -22.99
N GLY A 49 -2.88 9.11 -24.27
CA GLY A 49 -2.39 9.93 -25.40
C GLY A 49 -0.99 9.58 -25.90
N SER A 50 -0.26 8.68 -25.23
CA SER A 50 1.01 8.14 -25.71
C SER A 50 0.81 6.92 -26.61
N SER A 51 1.71 6.71 -27.58
CA SER A 51 1.80 5.47 -28.37
C SER A 51 2.60 4.36 -27.70
N GLU A 52 3.27 4.66 -26.58
CA GLU A 52 4.10 3.68 -25.86
C GLU A 52 3.21 2.67 -25.12
N PRO A 53 3.25 1.37 -25.48
CA PRO A 53 2.49 0.35 -24.78
C PRO A 53 3.00 0.17 -23.35
N LEU A 54 2.10 -0.15 -22.43
CA LEU A 54 2.46 -0.53 -21.07
C LEU A 54 3.26 -1.84 -21.07
N ARG A 55 4.26 -1.94 -20.20
CA ARG A 55 5.12 -3.12 -20.03
C ARG A 55 5.22 -3.52 -18.56
N PHE A 56 5.59 -4.78 -18.32
CA PHE A 56 5.75 -5.33 -16.97
C PHE A 56 6.93 -4.70 -16.21
N ASP A 57 7.91 -4.17 -16.93
CA ASP A 57 9.07 -3.47 -16.42
C ASP A 57 8.88 -1.94 -16.36
N ASP A 58 7.68 -1.40 -16.61
CA ASP A 58 7.43 0.02 -16.38
C ASP A 58 7.41 0.34 -14.87
N MET A 59 7.93 1.51 -14.48
CA MET A 59 7.96 1.97 -13.09
C MET A 59 6.64 2.62 -12.70
N PHE A 60 6.08 2.21 -11.58
CA PHE A 60 4.88 2.81 -10.98
C PHE A 60 5.26 3.53 -9.70
N TRP A 61 4.59 4.66 -9.42
CA TRP A 61 4.57 5.17 -8.06
C TRP A 61 3.69 4.25 -7.20
N LEU A 62 4.27 3.74 -6.11
CA LEU A 62 3.63 2.72 -5.28
C LEU A 62 2.69 3.33 -4.24
N ALA A 63 2.87 4.61 -3.91
CA ALA A 63 2.19 5.25 -2.80
C ALA A 63 2.18 4.31 -1.56
N SER A 64 1.03 4.12 -0.92
CA SER A 64 0.90 3.29 0.28
C SER A 64 1.12 1.79 0.10
N HIS A 65 1.32 1.28 -1.12
CA HIS A 65 1.86 -0.07 -1.29
C HIS A 65 3.25 -0.18 -0.62
N THR A 66 4.06 0.89 -0.64
CA THR A 66 5.39 0.93 0.00
C THR A 66 5.39 0.48 1.47
N LYS A 67 4.26 0.67 2.19
CA LYS A 67 4.13 0.37 3.62
C LYS A 67 4.47 -1.07 3.96
N ILE A 68 4.12 -2.03 3.10
CA ILE A 68 4.39 -3.45 3.39
C ILE A 68 5.90 -3.73 3.38
N LEU A 69 6.67 -3.08 2.51
CA LEU A 69 8.13 -3.21 2.49
C LEU A 69 8.75 -2.59 3.75
N GLY A 70 8.24 -1.45 4.21
CA GLY A 70 8.64 -0.84 5.48
C GLY A 70 8.33 -1.74 6.69
N ALA A 71 7.14 -2.34 6.73
CA ALA A 71 6.75 -3.29 7.77
C ALA A 71 7.63 -4.54 7.77
N MET A 72 7.91 -5.11 6.58
CA MET A 72 8.83 -6.24 6.43
C MET A 72 10.26 -5.88 6.86
N ALA A 73 10.74 -4.68 6.55
CA ALA A 73 12.07 -4.21 6.96
C ALA A 73 12.18 -4.10 8.49
N LEU A 74 11.14 -3.57 9.16
CA LEU A 74 11.12 -3.50 10.63
C LEU A 74 11.01 -4.88 11.27
N LEU A 75 10.21 -5.79 10.72
CA LEU A 75 10.16 -7.19 11.15
C LEU A 75 11.51 -7.90 10.94
N LYS A 76 12.24 -7.55 9.88
CA LYS A 76 13.60 -8.05 9.67
C LYS A 76 14.58 -7.56 10.74
N CYS A 77 14.43 -6.33 11.23
CA CYS A 77 15.20 -5.84 12.39
C CYS A 77 14.90 -6.63 13.66
N ILE A 78 13.65 -7.06 13.86
CA ILE A 78 13.27 -7.99 14.95
C ILE A 78 13.95 -9.34 14.78
N ASP A 79 13.97 -9.91 13.58
CA ASP A 79 14.68 -11.19 13.31
C ASP A 79 16.17 -11.12 13.58
N MET A 80 16.76 -9.94 13.37
CA MET A 80 18.18 -9.66 13.64
C MET A 80 18.45 -9.37 15.13
N GLY A 81 17.42 -9.34 15.98
CA GLY A 81 17.52 -9.06 17.41
C GLY A 81 17.87 -7.61 17.74
N LEU A 82 17.64 -6.68 16.81
CA LEU A 82 17.96 -5.25 17.01
C LEU A 82 16.93 -4.55 17.91
N ILE A 83 15.68 -5.02 17.87
CA ILE A 83 14.58 -4.51 18.69
C ILE A 83 13.50 -5.58 18.87
N GLY A 84 12.78 -5.57 19.98
CA GLY A 84 11.63 -6.43 20.25
C GLY A 84 10.31 -5.82 19.77
N ILE A 85 9.34 -6.67 19.43
CA ILE A 85 8.00 -6.23 18.97
C ILE A 85 7.24 -5.36 19.97
N ASN A 86 7.54 -5.46 21.27
CA ASN A 86 6.89 -4.66 22.32
C ASN A 86 7.82 -3.59 22.92
N ASP A 87 9.03 -3.42 22.37
CA ASP A 87 9.97 -2.44 22.88
C ASP A 87 9.53 -1.02 22.47
N SER A 88 9.86 -0.05 23.31
CA SER A 88 9.68 1.37 23.00
C SER A 88 10.48 1.77 21.76
N VAL A 89 9.91 2.63 20.94
CA VAL A 89 10.62 3.23 19.79
C VAL A 89 11.14 4.64 20.10
N LEU A 90 10.77 5.21 21.26
CA LEU A 90 10.94 6.63 21.52
C LEU A 90 12.40 7.05 21.71
N ASP A 91 13.23 6.18 22.28
CA ASP A 91 14.67 6.42 22.45
C ASP A 91 15.40 6.48 21.09
N HIS A 92 14.84 5.81 20.07
CA HIS A 92 15.37 5.82 18.70
C HIS A 92 14.77 6.93 17.83
N LEU A 93 13.57 7.42 18.18
CA LEU A 93 12.81 8.38 17.40
C LEU A 93 12.52 9.65 18.21
N PRO A 94 13.52 10.53 18.44
CA PRO A 94 13.37 11.72 19.28
C PRO A 94 12.39 12.76 18.74
N GLY A 95 12.07 12.73 17.43
CA GLY A 95 10.99 13.52 16.85
C GLY A 95 9.63 13.05 17.35
N LEU A 96 9.36 11.75 17.20
CA LEU A 96 8.13 11.10 17.68
C LEU A 96 7.95 11.23 19.20
N ALA A 97 9.05 11.13 19.96
CA ALA A 97 9.03 11.25 21.42
C ALA A 97 8.50 12.60 21.92
N LYS A 98 8.61 13.66 21.11
CA LYS A 98 8.18 15.02 21.44
C LYS A 98 6.75 15.32 20.98
N GLU A 99 6.12 14.43 20.21
CA GLU A 99 4.79 14.69 19.69
C GLU A 99 3.73 14.66 20.80
N GLU A 100 2.83 15.63 20.73
CA GLU A 100 1.68 15.78 21.61
C GLU A 100 0.41 15.26 20.93
N VAL A 101 -0.62 15.00 21.74
CA VAL A 101 -1.91 14.45 21.31
C VAL A 101 -2.94 15.56 21.25
N ARG A 102 -3.69 15.66 20.15
CA ARG A 102 -4.82 16.59 19.96
C ARG A 102 -5.92 16.32 20.99
N LEU A 103 -6.56 17.38 21.50
CA LEU A 103 -7.73 17.27 22.37
C LEU A 103 -8.98 16.82 21.58
N ASP A 104 -9.05 17.18 20.30
CA ASP A 104 -10.01 16.65 19.34
C ASP A 104 -9.26 15.89 18.23
N ALA A 105 -9.45 14.57 18.19
CA ALA A 105 -8.82 13.65 17.25
C ALA A 105 -9.12 13.97 15.76
N ASN A 106 -10.22 14.67 15.48
CA ASN A 106 -10.68 14.95 14.12
C ASN A 106 -10.45 16.40 13.67
N ASP A 107 -9.95 17.27 14.55
CA ASP A 107 -9.62 18.65 14.23
C ASP A 107 -8.10 18.86 14.26
N PRO A 108 -7.44 19.00 13.09
CA PRO A 108 -6.01 19.27 13.00
C PRO A 108 -5.56 20.58 13.66
N SER A 109 -6.48 21.52 13.87
CA SER A 109 -6.23 22.80 14.55
C SER A 109 -6.48 22.75 16.06
N SER A 110 -6.92 21.61 16.58
CA SER A 110 -7.21 21.42 18.00
C SER A 110 -5.97 21.64 18.85
N ALA A 111 -6.17 22.20 20.05
CA ALA A 111 -5.11 22.29 21.06
C ALA A 111 -4.59 20.88 21.42
N THR A 112 -3.35 20.82 21.87
CA THR A 112 -2.66 19.56 22.18
C THR A 112 -2.40 19.41 23.68
N GLN A 113 -2.11 18.19 24.09
CA GLN A 113 -1.67 17.83 25.43
C GLN A 113 -0.54 16.78 25.37
N PRO A 114 0.30 16.67 26.41
CA PRO A 114 1.34 15.65 26.46
C PRO A 114 0.77 14.24 26.26
N ARG A 115 1.46 13.45 25.44
CA ARG A 115 1.14 12.03 25.21
C ARG A 115 1.31 11.23 26.51
N VAL A 116 0.37 10.32 26.74
CA VAL A 116 0.37 9.36 27.85
C VAL A 116 0.64 7.96 27.31
N GLY A 117 1.56 7.24 27.94
CA GLY A 117 1.95 5.88 27.55
C GLY A 117 3.23 5.89 26.71
N ASP A 118 3.52 4.76 26.08
CA ASP A 118 4.71 4.55 25.25
C ASP A 118 4.28 4.12 23.84
N ILE A 119 5.12 4.36 22.83
CA ILE A 119 4.88 3.87 21.46
C ILE A 119 5.83 2.69 21.23
N THR A 120 5.26 1.54 20.92
CA THR A 120 6.02 0.31 20.67
C THR A 120 6.15 -0.01 19.19
N VAL A 121 7.08 -0.91 18.85
CA VAL A 121 7.18 -1.45 17.48
C VAL A 121 5.85 -2.03 16.99
N ARG A 122 5.13 -2.75 17.86
CA ARG A 122 3.78 -3.26 17.56
C ARG A 122 2.85 -2.12 17.17
N ASN A 123 2.86 -1.01 17.90
CA ASN A 123 1.98 0.12 17.60
C ASN A 123 2.23 0.73 16.23
N LEU A 124 3.50 0.77 15.78
CA LEU A 124 3.83 1.21 14.43
C LEU A 124 3.27 0.24 13.38
N LEU A 125 3.49 -1.06 13.55
CA LEU A 125 3.01 -2.08 12.61
C LEU A 125 1.48 -2.22 12.59
N THR A 126 0.80 -1.91 13.71
CA THR A 126 -0.65 -2.06 13.85
C THR A 126 -1.45 -0.79 13.66
N PHE A 127 -0.79 0.35 13.44
CA PHE A 127 -1.45 1.65 13.27
C PHE A 127 -2.31 2.02 14.49
N THR A 128 -1.73 1.76 15.68
CA THR A 128 -2.33 2.06 16.98
C THR A 128 -1.41 2.92 17.84
N ALA A 129 -0.43 3.62 17.25
CA ALA A 129 0.38 4.60 17.96
C ALA A 129 -0.40 5.91 18.21
N GLY A 130 -1.50 6.08 17.47
CA GLY A 130 -2.37 7.24 17.56
C GLY A 130 -1.95 8.37 16.63
N ASN A 131 -1.03 8.11 15.70
CA ASN A 131 -0.61 9.10 14.72
C ASN A 131 -1.79 9.42 13.78
N ALA A 132 -1.99 10.69 13.47
CA ALA A 132 -2.67 11.07 12.24
C ALA A 132 -1.61 11.28 11.15
N TYR A 133 -2.07 11.30 9.90
CA TYR A 133 -1.21 11.55 8.74
C TYR A 133 -1.47 12.99 8.29
N PRO A 134 -0.56 13.96 8.52
CA PRO A 134 -0.72 15.33 8.04
C PRO A 134 -1.09 15.43 6.56
N VAL A 135 -0.56 14.56 5.70
CA VAL A 135 -0.97 14.51 4.28
C VAL A 135 -2.46 14.26 4.10
N VAL A 136 -3.04 13.40 4.93
CA VAL A 136 -4.45 13.04 4.82
C VAL A 136 -5.31 14.25 5.18
N ASP A 137 -4.89 15.00 6.20
CA ASP A 137 -5.52 16.27 6.59
C ASP A 137 -5.33 17.33 5.48
N ILE A 138 -4.14 17.42 4.86
CA ILE A 138 -3.85 18.32 3.72
C ILE A 138 -4.73 17.98 2.51
N LEU A 139 -4.80 16.70 2.13
CA LEU A 139 -5.59 16.23 0.99
C LEU A 139 -7.07 16.53 1.18
N ALA A 140 -7.59 16.33 2.39
CA ALA A 140 -8.98 16.66 2.73
C ALA A 140 -9.29 18.17 2.62
N ALA A 141 -8.27 19.03 2.77
CA ALA A 141 -8.40 20.48 2.63
C ALA A 141 -8.22 21.00 1.20
N LEU A 142 -7.77 20.17 0.24
CA LEU A 142 -7.58 20.59 -1.14
C LEU A 142 -8.92 20.77 -1.86
N ASN A 143 -8.98 21.77 -2.75
CA ASN A 143 -10.10 21.91 -3.66
C ASN A 143 -10.08 20.73 -4.66
N PRO A 144 -11.18 19.97 -4.83
CA PRO A 144 -11.24 18.91 -5.83
C PRO A 144 -10.84 19.36 -7.25
N GLU A 145 -11.12 20.61 -7.61
CA GLU A 145 -10.72 21.16 -8.90
C GLU A 145 -9.20 21.34 -9.03
N SER A 146 -8.48 21.65 -7.95
CA SER A 146 -7.01 21.76 -7.99
C SER A 146 -6.34 20.38 -8.11
N ILE A 147 -6.96 19.33 -7.57
CA ILE A 147 -6.55 17.93 -7.78
C ILE A 147 -6.68 17.52 -9.26
N ILE A 148 -7.43 18.25 -10.07
CA ILE A 148 -7.55 17.99 -11.51
C ILE A 148 -6.61 18.91 -12.29
N THR A 149 -6.63 20.21 -11.99
CA THR A 149 -6.09 21.27 -12.86
C THR A 149 -4.70 21.77 -12.48
N ASP A 150 -4.27 21.65 -11.21
CA ASP A 150 -2.97 22.14 -10.78
C ASP A 150 -1.87 21.16 -11.24
N PRO A 151 -0.86 21.63 -12.02
CA PRO A 151 0.27 20.80 -12.44
C PRO A 151 1.26 20.51 -11.31
N LYS A 152 1.14 21.16 -10.15
CA LYS A 152 2.00 20.88 -9.00
C LYS A 152 1.62 19.55 -8.35
N ALA A 153 2.65 18.81 -7.96
CA ALA A 153 2.50 17.73 -7.01
C ALA A 153 1.92 18.26 -5.70
N PHE A 154 1.04 17.47 -5.09
CA PHE A 154 0.39 17.80 -3.82
C PHE A 154 0.76 16.83 -2.71
N PHE A 155 1.39 15.70 -3.04
CA PHE A 155 1.93 14.77 -2.05
C PHE A 155 3.36 15.21 -1.69
N PRO A 156 3.61 15.59 -0.43
CA PRO A 156 4.91 16.06 0.01
C PRO A 156 5.92 14.91 0.10
N THR A 157 7.20 15.27 -0.03
CA THR A 157 8.35 14.35 -0.13
C THR A 157 9.43 14.66 0.92
N ASN A 158 9.02 15.35 1.98
CA ASN A 158 9.86 15.75 3.11
C ASN A 158 9.19 15.34 4.43
N LYS A 159 9.93 15.47 5.54
CA LYS A 159 9.52 14.97 6.86
C LYS A 159 8.24 15.59 7.43
N SER A 160 7.82 16.77 6.94
CA SER A 160 6.56 17.40 7.37
C SER A 160 5.32 16.56 7.05
N VAL A 161 5.45 15.54 6.20
CA VAL A 161 4.36 14.64 5.84
C VAL A 161 3.86 13.78 7.00
N TYR A 162 4.67 13.63 8.07
CA TYR A 162 4.36 12.76 9.20
C TYR A 162 4.57 13.36 10.61
N GLU A 163 5.10 14.57 10.73
CA GLU A 163 5.36 15.21 12.04
C GLU A 163 4.14 15.97 12.59
N GLY A 164 3.93 15.88 13.92
CA GLY A 164 3.15 16.83 14.72
C GLY A 164 1.64 16.59 14.79
N SER A 165 1.19 15.33 14.86
CA SER A 165 -0.19 15.03 14.48
C SER A 165 -0.85 13.86 15.22
N HIS A 166 -0.59 13.62 16.51
CA HIS A 166 -1.27 12.50 17.18
C HIS A 166 -2.75 12.81 17.44
N ALA A 167 -3.64 11.93 16.98
CA ALA A 167 -5.07 11.97 17.20
C ALA A 167 -5.50 11.27 18.50
N ALA A 168 -4.66 10.37 19.04
CA ALA A 168 -4.94 9.65 20.27
C ALA A 168 -3.66 9.22 20.99
N ASN A 169 -3.78 8.79 22.25
CA ASN A 169 -2.68 8.09 22.91
C ASN A 169 -2.52 6.67 22.34
N PRO A 170 -1.33 6.07 22.46
CA PRO A 170 -1.08 4.72 21.97
C PRO A 170 -2.07 3.70 22.52
N ASN A 171 -2.48 2.76 21.67
CA ASN A 171 -3.45 1.69 21.92
C ASN A 171 -4.91 2.11 22.13
N GLN A 172 -5.26 3.40 22.11
CA GLN A 172 -6.65 3.83 22.35
C GLN A 172 -7.58 3.60 21.16
N MET A 173 -7.06 3.73 19.93
CA MET A 173 -7.83 3.53 18.71
C MET A 173 -6.92 3.05 17.58
N TRP A 174 -7.52 2.52 16.52
CA TRP A 174 -6.84 2.38 15.24
C TRP A 174 -7.00 3.68 14.45
N ARG A 175 -5.91 4.19 13.86
CA ARG A 175 -5.94 5.37 13.00
C ARG A 175 -4.99 5.18 11.84
N TYR A 176 -5.44 5.47 10.63
CA TYR A 176 -4.53 5.51 9.50
C TYR A 176 -3.61 6.72 9.63
N GLY A 177 -2.32 6.47 9.79
CA GLY A 177 -1.35 7.46 10.20
C GLY A 177 0.04 7.17 9.67
N ALA A 178 0.98 8.00 10.12
CA ALA A 178 2.35 7.99 9.65
C ALA A 178 3.23 6.89 10.26
N GLU A 179 2.64 5.92 10.94
CA GLU A 179 3.36 4.82 11.58
C GLU A 179 4.28 4.05 10.63
N ALA A 180 3.93 3.96 9.35
CA ALA A 180 4.80 3.35 8.35
C ALA A 180 6.07 4.17 8.11
N ASP A 181 5.98 5.50 8.02
CA ASP A 181 7.16 6.38 7.88
C ASP A 181 8.05 6.30 9.11
N TYR A 182 7.45 6.26 10.31
CA TYR A 182 8.18 6.01 11.55
C TYR A 182 8.82 4.62 11.61
N SER A 183 8.19 3.60 11.02
CA SER A 183 8.79 2.28 10.88
C SER A 183 10.06 2.33 10.02
N GLY A 184 10.03 3.10 8.92
CA GLY A 184 11.19 3.33 8.07
C GLY A 184 12.31 4.04 8.81
N LEU A 185 12.01 5.14 9.51
CA LEU A 185 12.99 5.88 10.32
C LEU A 185 13.59 5.01 11.43
N LEU A 186 12.81 4.12 12.04
CA LEU A 186 13.30 3.22 13.06
C LEU A 186 14.30 2.22 12.49
N VAL A 187 14.06 1.70 11.28
CA VAL A 187 15.03 0.86 10.57
C VAL A 187 16.33 1.63 10.37
N GLU A 188 16.27 2.86 9.86
CA GLU A 188 17.48 3.69 9.67
C GLU A 188 18.22 3.94 11.00
N ALA A 189 17.49 4.30 12.06
CA ALA A 189 18.06 4.57 13.38
C ALA A 189 18.70 3.34 14.06
N LEU A 190 18.22 2.14 13.74
CA LEU A 190 18.76 0.88 14.29
C LEU A 190 19.96 0.35 13.50
N THR A 191 20.16 0.81 12.26
CA THR A 191 21.06 0.14 11.30
C THR A 191 22.10 1.07 10.68
N ASP A 192 21.95 2.39 10.83
CA ASP A 192 22.80 3.42 10.22
C ASP A 192 22.90 3.34 8.68
N VAL A 193 21.91 2.71 8.01
CA VAL A 193 21.76 2.69 6.54
C VAL A 193 20.42 3.29 6.14
N THR A 194 20.31 3.75 4.89
CA THR A 194 19.02 4.28 4.41
C THR A 194 17.99 3.16 4.28
N LEU A 195 16.70 3.50 4.38
CA LEU A 195 15.62 2.53 4.26
C LEU A 195 15.69 1.75 2.93
N GLY A 196 15.95 2.43 1.82
CA GLY A 196 16.09 1.87 0.49
C GLY A 196 17.24 0.87 0.39
N GLN A 197 18.40 1.19 0.98
CA GLN A 197 19.54 0.27 1.05
C GLN A 197 19.21 -0.99 1.87
N PHE A 198 18.52 -0.81 3.00
CA PHE A 198 18.09 -1.91 3.85
C PHE A 198 17.08 -2.81 3.14
N ILE A 199 16.04 -2.23 2.54
CA ILE A 199 15.02 -2.95 1.75
C ILE A 199 15.69 -3.71 0.60
N GLN A 200 16.58 -3.05 -0.15
CA GLN A 200 17.28 -3.70 -1.26
C GLN A 200 18.06 -4.93 -0.78
N THR A 201 18.92 -4.75 0.23
CA THR A 201 19.83 -5.79 0.71
C THR A 201 19.12 -6.97 1.36
N HIS A 202 18.10 -6.69 2.19
CA HIS A 202 17.52 -7.71 3.06
C HIS A 202 16.20 -8.29 2.57
N LEU A 203 15.50 -7.61 1.66
CA LEU A 203 14.21 -8.05 1.14
C LEU A 203 14.26 -8.32 -0.37
N LEU A 204 14.81 -7.40 -1.16
CA LEU A 204 14.71 -7.45 -2.63
C LEU A 204 15.81 -8.32 -3.27
N ASP A 205 17.07 -8.17 -2.87
CA ASP A 205 18.18 -9.01 -3.37
C ASP A 205 17.91 -10.52 -3.13
N PRO A 206 17.47 -10.96 -1.93
CA PRO A 206 17.12 -12.37 -1.71
C PRO A 206 15.92 -12.84 -2.52
N ALA A 207 15.03 -11.91 -2.93
CA ALA A 207 13.90 -12.17 -3.80
C ALA A 207 14.25 -12.07 -5.30
N GLY A 208 15.53 -11.84 -5.65
CA GLY A 208 16.00 -11.72 -7.03
C GLY A 208 15.54 -10.43 -7.72
N VAL A 209 15.23 -9.39 -6.96
CA VAL A 209 14.78 -8.09 -7.49
C VAL A 209 15.98 -7.15 -7.60
N GLU A 210 16.26 -6.69 -8.81
CA GLU A 210 17.38 -5.79 -9.09
C GLU A 210 17.04 -4.34 -8.71
N ALA A 211 18.07 -3.54 -8.40
CA ALA A 211 17.94 -2.12 -8.04
C ALA A 211 17.30 -1.25 -9.14
N LYS A 212 17.32 -1.71 -10.40
CA LYS A 212 16.58 -1.03 -11.47
C LYS A 212 15.07 -1.13 -11.25
N ASP A 213 14.56 -2.19 -10.62
CA ASP A 213 13.12 -2.49 -10.56
C ASP A 213 12.41 -1.94 -9.30
N PHE A 214 13.14 -1.35 -8.35
CA PHE A 214 12.61 -0.63 -7.20
C PHE A 214 13.56 0.49 -6.76
N ALA A 215 13.02 1.66 -6.42
CA ALA A 215 13.80 2.75 -5.83
C ALA A 215 12.91 3.76 -5.10
N PHE A 216 13.50 4.51 -4.17
CA PHE A 216 12.89 5.74 -3.64
C PHE A 216 13.20 6.95 -4.51
N THR A 217 14.37 7.00 -5.15
CA THR A 217 14.77 8.05 -6.10
C THR A 217 15.05 7.45 -7.46
N LEU A 218 14.43 7.98 -8.51
CA LEU A 218 14.55 7.47 -9.87
C LEU A 218 15.79 8.03 -10.57
N ASP A 219 16.58 7.15 -11.17
CA ASP A 219 17.58 7.55 -12.18
C ASP A 219 16.94 7.88 -13.54
N SER A 220 17.77 8.16 -14.55
CA SER A 220 17.27 8.49 -15.90
C SER A 220 16.59 7.32 -16.62
N GLU A 221 17.05 6.08 -16.40
CA GLU A 221 16.49 4.89 -17.05
C GLU A 221 15.14 4.54 -16.42
N GLN A 222 15.07 4.51 -15.09
CA GLN A 222 13.84 4.30 -14.33
C GLN A 222 12.80 5.37 -14.65
N ARG A 223 13.22 6.65 -14.72
CA ARG A 223 12.31 7.75 -15.08
C ARG A 223 11.83 7.67 -16.52
N ALA A 224 12.64 7.18 -17.47
CA ALA A 224 12.23 7.03 -18.87
C ALA A 224 11.07 6.03 -19.06
N ARG A 225 10.90 5.11 -18.11
CA ARG A 225 9.81 4.12 -18.08
C ARG A 225 8.80 4.35 -16.94
N LEU A 226 8.77 5.55 -16.37
CA LEU A 226 7.77 5.93 -15.35
C LEU A 226 6.38 6.08 -15.98
N VAL A 227 5.41 5.39 -15.39
CA VAL A 227 4.00 5.41 -15.79
C VAL A 227 3.37 6.77 -15.47
N GLY A 228 2.60 7.30 -16.43
CA GLY A 228 1.85 8.54 -16.26
C GLY A 228 0.71 8.38 -15.25
N GLN A 229 0.36 9.48 -14.60
CA GLN A 229 -0.74 9.51 -13.64
C GLN A 229 -1.97 10.13 -14.28
N HIS A 230 -3.15 9.74 -13.80
CA HIS A 230 -4.42 10.10 -14.40
C HIS A 230 -5.46 10.45 -13.33
N VAL A 231 -6.48 11.20 -13.73
CA VAL A 231 -7.63 11.52 -12.87
C VAL A 231 -8.92 11.20 -13.59
N ARG A 232 -9.83 10.50 -12.91
CA ARG A 232 -11.18 10.26 -13.39
C ARG A 232 -12.04 11.47 -13.11
N VAL A 233 -12.60 12.05 -14.17
CA VAL A 233 -13.49 13.23 -14.09
C VAL A 233 -14.96 12.87 -14.29
N SER A 234 -15.25 11.72 -14.91
CA SER A 234 -16.57 11.08 -14.97
C SER A 234 -16.41 9.56 -15.10
N PRO A 235 -17.46 8.75 -14.91
CA PRO A 235 -17.38 7.30 -15.04
C PRO A 235 -16.75 6.81 -16.36
N ASP A 236 -16.93 7.57 -17.43
CA ASP A 236 -16.48 7.31 -18.80
C ASP A 236 -15.27 8.14 -19.24
N MET A 237 -14.71 9.01 -18.38
CA MET A 237 -13.64 9.93 -18.76
C MET A 237 -12.50 9.96 -17.76
N LEU A 238 -11.32 9.61 -18.27
CA LEU A 238 -10.02 9.78 -17.63
C LEU A 238 -9.19 10.79 -18.42
N ILE A 239 -8.44 11.63 -17.71
CA ILE A 239 -7.50 12.56 -18.32
C ILE A 239 -6.09 12.39 -17.73
N PRO A 240 -5.02 12.70 -18.48
CA PRO A 240 -3.67 12.72 -17.93
C PRO A 240 -3.56 13.80 -16.85
N ARG A 241 -2.77 13.52 -15.82
CA ARG A 241 -2.43 14.46 -14.76
C ARG A 241 -0.90 14.57 -14.61
N ALA A 242 -0.45 15.73 -14.17
CA ALA A 242 0.93 15.93 -13.71
C ALA A 242 1.23 15.04 -12.47
N PRO A 243 2.51 14.86 -12.09
CA PRO A 243 2.86 14.06 -10.93
C PRO A 243 2.14 14.51 -9.65
N ILE A 244 1.57 13.56 -8.92
CA ILE A 244 0.94 13.68 -7.62
C ILE A 244 2.01 13.76 -6.53
N TYR A 245 3.08 12.99 -6.70
CA TYR A 245 4.25 12.93 -5.82
C TYR A 245 5.41 13.66 -6.49
N ASP A 246 6.11 14.52 -5.73
CA ASP A 246 7.24 15.31 -6.26
C ASP A 246 8.52 14.47 -6.34
N ASP A 247 8.62 13.65 -7.38
CA ASP A 247 9.76 12.77 -7.62
C ASP A 247 11.07 13.51 -7.95
N ALA A 248 11.04 14.84 -8.09
CA ALA A 248 12.21 15.68 -8.32
C ALA A 248 12.85 16.22 -7.04
N HIS A 249 12.10 16.30 -5.93
CA HIS A 249 12.57 16.91 -4.67
C HIS A 249 12.38 16.00 -3.46
N ILE A 250 12.89 14.76 -3.55
CA ILE A 250 12.81 13.80 -2.45
C ILE A 250 13.92 14.09 -1.43
N SER A 251 13.53 14.34 -0.18
CA SER A 251 14.47 14.55 0.94
C SER A 251 14.35 13.48 2.02
N PHE A 252 13.46 12.51 1.83
CA PHE A 252 13.20 11.42 2.77
C PHE A 252 12.65 10.18 2.05
N GLU A 253 13.18 9.00 2.39
CA GLU A 253 12.71 7.70 1.88
C GLU A 253 11.46 7.26 2.64
N SER A 254 10.30 7.71 2.15
CA SER A 254 9.02 7.46 2.82
C SER A 254 8.53 6.02 2.69
N ALA A 255 8.66 5.22 3.74
CA ALA A 255 7.99 3.92 3.86
C ALA A 255 6.46 4.04 3.70
N GLY A 256 5.87 5.20 4.05
CA GLY A 256 4.45 5.47 3.91
C GLY A 256 3.97 5.61 2.48
N ALA A 257 4.77 6.20 1.57
CA ALA A 257 4.30 6.53 0.22
C ALA A 257 5.38 6.69 -0.86
N GLY A 258 6.67 6.62 -0.54
CA GLY A 258 7.75 7.11 -1.41
C GLY A 258 8.32 6.11 -2.42
N GLY A 259 7.90 4.84 -2.38
CA GLY A 259 8.46 3.82 -3.26
C GLY A 259 8.01 3.96 -4.72
N PHE A 260 8.92 3.64 -5.64
CA PHE A 260 8.63 3.36 -7.03
C PHE A 260 9.06 1.93 -7.35
N GLY A 261 8.30 1.21 -8.16
CA GLY A 261 8.69 -0.15 -8.53
C GLY A 261 7.89 -0.75 -9.66
N THR A 262 8.35 -1.90 -10.13
CA THR A 262 7.67 -2.72 -11.13
C THR A 262 6.74 -3.74 -10.46
N ILE A 263 5.71 -4.20 -11.17
CA ILE A 263 4.78 -5.19 -10.62
C ILE A 263 5.48 -6.51 -10.28
N ASN A 264 6.51 -6.86 -11.05
CA ASN A 264 7.30 -8.06 -10.83
C ASN A 264 8.14 -7.95 -9.55
N ALA A 265 8.80 -6.80 -9.33
CA ALA A 265 9.56 -6.56 -8.11
C ALA A 265 8.70 -6.75 -6.86
N LEU A 266 7.51 -6.14 -6.85
CA LEU A 266 6.60 -6.24 -5.70
C LEU A 266 5.97 -7.63 -5.58
N GLY A 267 5.68 -8.30 -6.69
CA GLY A 267 5.23 -9.70 -6.69
C GLY A 267 6.24 -10.63 -6.02
N GLN A 268 7.53 -10.53 -6.38
CA GLN A 268 8.59 -11.33 -5.79
C GLN A 268 8.82 -10.98 -4.32
N ALA A 269 8.83 -9.68 -3.97
CA ALA A 269 9.02 -9.22 -2.60
C ALA A 269 7.93 -9.74 -1.64
N LEU A 270 6.71 -9.99 -2.13
CA LEU A 270 5.58 -10.45 -1.33
C LEU A 270 5.51 -11.99 -1.16
N LEU A 271 6.16 -12.78 -2.02
CA LEU A 271 6.14 -14.25 -1.93
C LEU A 271 6.55 -14.82 -0.56
N PRO A 272 7.57 -14.28 0.15
CA PRO A 272 7.93 -14.75 1.48
C PRO A 272 6.78 -14.71 2.49
N LEU A 273 5.82 -13.79 2.33
CA LEU A 273 4.67 -13.68 3.22
C LEU A 273 3.76 -14.90 3.13
N ILE A 274 3.59 -15.48 1.94
CA ILE A 274 2.77 -16.69 1.74
C ILE A 274 3.57 -17.99 1.80
N ASN A 275 4.90 -17.95 1.91
CA ASN A 275 5.74 -19.16 1.92
C ASN A 275 6.15 -19.62 3.33
N GLN A 276 5.28 -19.39 4.33
CA GLN A 276 5.57 -19.69 5.74
C GLN A 276 6.86 -19.00 6.21
N GLY A 277 7.04 -17.72 5.83
CA GLY A 277 8.12 -16.89 6.33
C GLY A 277 8.14 -16.81 7.87
N VAL A 278 9.17 -16.15 8.41
CA VAL A 278 9.49 -16.17 9.86
C VAL A 278 8.40 -15.53 10.74
N HIS A 279 7.49 -14.73 10.16
CA HIS A 279 6.45 -13.98 10.87
C HIS A 279 5.02 -14.42 10.52
N PRO A 280 4.58 -15.65 10.86
CA PRO A 280 3.19 -16.06 10.64
C PRO A 280 2.19 -15.19 11.41
N GLN A 281 2.63 -14.50 12.47
CA GLN A 281 1.80 -13.55 13.23
C GLN A 281 1.36 -12.32 12.42
N MET A 282 2.01 -12.04 11.28
CA MET A 282 1.57 -10.96 10.38
C MET A 282 0.12 -11.17 9.91
N PHE A 283 -0.32 -12.43 9.81
CA PHE A 283 -1.65 -12.82 9.37
C PHE A 283 -2.65 -13.06 10.51
N ALA A 284 -2.27 -12.72 11.76
CA ALA A 284 -3.14 -12.83 12.91
C ALA A 284 -3.83 -11.49 13.23
N PRO A 285 -5.09 -11.50 13.69
CA PRO A 285 -5.74 -10.31 14.25
C PRO A 285 -4.89 -9.63 15.33
N GLN A 286 -4.60 -8.34 15.17
CA GLN A 286 -3.79 -7.58 16.13
C GLN A 286 -4.59 -6.56 16.95
N LEU A 287 -5.82 -6.23 16.52
CA LEU A 287 -6.60 -5.17 17.14
C LEU A 287 -7.57 -5.73 18.18
N SER A 288 -7.76 -4.97 19.27
CA SER A 288 -8.87 -5.21 20.19
C SER A 288 -10.21 -4.88 19.54
N GLU A 289 -11.31 -5.42 20.08
CA GLU A 289 -12.66 -5.11 19.61
C GLU A 289 -12.91 -3.59 19.60
N GLY A 290 -12.52 -2.89 20.66
CA GLY A 290 -12.63 -1.44 20.75
C GLY A 290 -11.84 -0.68 19.67
N GLN A 291 -10.66 -1.16 19.25
CA GLN A 291 -9.88 -0.53 18.17
C GLN A 291 -10.47 -0.82 16.78
N VAL A 292 -11.12 -1.97 16.62
CA VAL A 292 -11.86 -2.30 15.39
C VAL A 292 -13.09 -1.41 15.26
N GLU A 293 -13.89 -1.31 16.32
CA GLU A 293 -15.11 -0.49 16.34
C GLU A 293 -14.79 1.00 16.28
N ASN A 294 -13.87 1.47 17.13
CA ASN A 294 -13.42 2.85 17.20
C ASN A 294 -12.16 3.03 16.33
N GLY A 295 -12.37 3.20 15.03
CA GLY A 295 -11.29 3.44 14.07
C GLY A 295 -11.50 2.64 12.80
N LEU A 296 -11.13 1.35 12.79
CA LEU A 296 -11.06 0.58 11.55
C LEU A 296 -12.43 0.42 10.85
N ASN A 297 -13.52 0.29 11.61
CA ASN A 297 -14.89 0.26 11.07
C ASN A 297 -15.56 1.63 10.97
N GLN A 298 -14.99 2.64 11.64
CA GLN A 298 -15.48 4.02 11.62
C GLN A 298 -14.32 4.98 11.28
N PRO A 299 -13.69 4.83 10.11
CA PRO A 299 -12.57 5.68 9.76
C PRO A 299 -13.04 7.11 9.57
N SER A 300 -12.19 8.09 9.86
CA SER A 300 -12.47 9.47 9.47
C SER A 300 -12.59 9.57 7.95
N GLN A 301 -13.30 10.59 7.46
CA GLN A 301 -13.38 10.88 6.02
C GLN A 301 -11.98 10.95 5.40
N ALA A 302 -11.06 11.63 6.08
CA ALA A 302 -9.69 11.76 5.65
C ALA A 302 -8.98 10.38 5.53
N SER A 303 -9.29 9.42 6.43
CA SER A 303 -8.72 8.07 6.40
C SER A 303 -9.36 7.14 5.37
N ASN A 304 -10.52 7.48 4.81
CA ASN A 304 -11.28 6.57 3.93
C ASN A 304 -12.21 7.28 2.93
N ASP A 305 -11.71 8.26 2.20
CA ASP A 305 -12.52 9.00 1.22
C ASP A 305 -12.97 8.12 0.03
N GLY A 306 -12.22 7.05 -0.28
CA GLY A 306 -12.51 6.13 -1.39
C GLY A 306 -13.20 4.81 -1.00
N GLY A 307 -13.35 4.49 0.28
CA GLY A 307 -13.91 3.19 0.70
C GLY A 307 -12.90 2.03 0.80
N VAL A 308 -11.61 2.31 0.64
CA VAL A 308 -10.50 1.32 0.71
C VAL A 308 -10.42 0.52 2.01
N LEU A 309 -11.04 1.02 3.09
CA LEU A 309 -11.15 0.32 4.38
C LEU A 309 -12.38 -0.59 4.50
N PHE A 310 -13.26 -0.67 3.49
CA PHE A 310 -14.43 -1.55 3.49
C PHE A 310 -15.30 -1.50 4.76
N PRO A 311 -15.83 -0.33 5.18
CA PRO A 311 -16.72 -0.25 6.35
C PRO A 311 -17.85 -1.28 6.28
N GLY A 312 -18.14 -1.95 7.41
CA GLY A 312 -19.15 -3.01 7.49
C GLY A 312 -18.71 -4.40 7.01
N THR A 313 -17.55 -4.55 6.38
CA THR A 313 -16.96 -5.87 6.10
C THR A 313 -16.17 -6.36 7.31
N PRO A 314 -16.36 -7.63 7.77
CA PRO A 314 -15.53 -8.22 8.82
C PRO A 314 -14.05 -8.17 8.46
N LYS A 315 -13.28 -7.44 9.26
CA LYS A 315 -11.85 -7.19 9.01
C LYS A 315 -11.10 -6.90 10.30
N GLN A 316 -9.79 -7.01 10.21
CA GLN A 316 -8.82 -6.80 11.27
C GLN A 316 -7.61 -6.06 10.69
N TRP A 317 -6.61 -5.82 11.52
CA TRP A 317 -5.30 -5.38 11.05
C TRP A 317 -4.25 -6.43 11.42
N GLY A 318 -3.39 -6.77 10.48
CA GLY A 318 -2.23 -7.63 10.69
C GLY A 318 -1.03 -6.83 11.17
N LEU A 319 0.19 -7.33 10.94
CA LEU A 319 1.39 -6.51 11.10
C LEU A 319 1.72 -5.84 9.77
N GLY A 320 1.30 -4.58 9.62
CA GLY A 320 1.62 -3.72 8.47
C GLY A 320 0.53 -3.54 7.41
N ALA A 321 -0.55 -4.33 7.44
CA ALA A 321 -1.61 -4.26 6.42
C ALA A 321 -2.99 -4.70 6.94
N LEU A 322 -4.03 -4.39 6.16
CA LEU A 322 -5.40 -4.83 6.42
C LEU A 322 -5.49 -6.36 6.32
N LEU A 323 -6.21 -6.95 7.26
CA LEU A 323 -6.42 -8.39 7.35
C LEU A 323 -7.91 -8.71 7.14
N PHE A 324 -8.18 -9.74 6.34
CA PHE A 324 -9.50 -10.31 6.14
C PHE A 324 -9.57 -11.71 6.79
N PRO A 325 -9.97 -11.83 8.08
CA PRO A 325 -10.00 -13.11 8.78
C PRO A 325 -10.95 -14.13 8.13
N GLU A 326 -12.04 -13.66 7.52
CA GLU A 326 -13.06 -14.48 6.88
C GLU A 326 -12.89 -14.59 5.37
N GLY A 327 -11.86 -13.96 4.81
CA GLY A 327 -11.69 -13.81 3.36
C GLY A 327 -12.49 -12.64 2.79
N PHE A 328 -12.73 -12.66 1.48
CA PHE A 328 -13.42 -11.58 0.77
C PHE A 328 -14.33 -12.12 -0.31
N GLU A 329 -15.38 -11.37 -0.68
CA GLU A 329 -16.44 -11.79 -1.61
C GLU A 329 -15.96 -12.11 -3.04
N THR A 330 -14.73 -11.74 -3.38
CA THR A 330 -14.08 -12.09 -4.65
C THR A 330 -13.56 -13.52 -4.69
N GLY A 331 -13.53 -14.22 -3.55
CA GLY A 331 -12.98 -15.56 -3.42
C GLY A 331 -11.67 -15.63 -2.63
N ARG A 332 -11.14 -14.48 -2.14
CA ARG A 332 -10.01 -14.47 -1.20
C ARG A 332 -10.32 -15.39 -0.03
N GLY A 333 -9.36 -16.22 0.32
CA GLY A 333 -9.40 -17.11 1.46
C GLY A 333 -9.19 -16.39 2.78
N LYS A 334 -9.38 -17.15 3.85
CA LYS A 334 -9.24 -16.67 5.23
C LYS A 334 -7.84 -16.16 5.51
N PHE A 335 -7.77 -15.17 6.39
CA PHE A 335 -6.54 -14.50 6.80
C PHE A 335 -5.76 -13.93 5.61
N THR A 336 -6.44 -13.35 4.62
CA THR A 336 -5.76 -12.65 3.53
C THR A 336 -5.29 -11.27 3.99
N LEU A 337 -4.01 -10.94 3.79
CA LEU A 337 -3.51 -9.57 3.92
C LEU A 337 -3.70 -8.83 2.61
N ALA A 338 -4.10 -7.57 2.67
CA ALA A 338 -4.23 -6.74 1.49
C ALA A 338 -3.99 -5.27 1.81
N TRP A 339 -3.58 -4.52 0.79
CA TRP A 339 -3.59 -3.07 0.84
C TRP A 339 -3.62 -2.46 -0.56
N ALA A 340 -3.61 -1.13 -0.62
CA ALA A 340 -3.65 -0.36 -1.84
C ALA A 340 -2.77 0.89 -1.74
N GLY A 341 -2.17 1.29 -2.86
CA GLY A 341 -1.67 2.65 -3.03
C GLY A 341 -2.77 3.62 -3.49
N PHE A 342 -2.50 4.92 -3.31
CA PHE A 342 -3.45 6.00 -3.62
C PHE A 342 -3.92 5.99 -5.08
N THR A 343 -3.05 5.57 -6.01
CA THR A 343 -3.30 5.50 -7.45
C THR A 343 -3.77 4.13 -7.93
N ASN A 344 -4.51 3.39 -7.10
CA ASN A 344 -5.08 2.08 -7.43
C ASN A 344 -4.04 0.98 -7.76
N VAL A 345 -2.87 1.03 -7.14
CA VAL A 345 -1.87 -0.06 -7.12
C VAL A 345 -2.17 -1.02 -5.97
N ASN A 346 -2.98 -2.03 -6.25
CA ASN A 346 -3.51 -2.95 -5.24
C ASN A 346 -2.69 -4.23 -5.14
N TRP A 347 -2.64 -4.81 -3.95
CA TRP A 347 -2.05 -6.12 -3.73
C TRP A 347 -2.78 -6.89 -2.63
N HIS A 348 -2.69 -8.22 -2.69
CA HIS A 348 -3.05 -9.08 -1.57
C HIS A 348 -2.21 -10.36 -1.55
N CYS A 349 -2.03 -10.88 -0.34
CA CYS A 349 -1.34 -12.13 -0.01
C CYS A 349 -2.32 -13.05 0.69
N ASP A 350 -2.78 -14.08 -0.01
CA ASP A 350 -3.72 -15.07 0.50
C ASP A 350 -2.96 -16.32 0.95
N ILE A 351 -2.82 -16.46 2.27
CA ILE A 351 -2.15 -17.61 2.87
C ILE A 351 -3.01 -18.86 2.93
N GLU A 352 -4.32 -18.76 2.71
CA GLU A 352 -5.16 -19.95 2.59
C GLU A 352 -4.96 -20.48 1.16
N LYS A 353 -5.26 -19.70 0.12
CA LYS A 353 -5.18 -20.15 -1.27
C LYS A 353 -3.76 -20.22 -1.84
N GLY A 354 -2.77 -19.63 -1.16
CA GLY A 354 -1.37 -19.66 -1.59
C GLY A 354 -1.11 -18.77 -2.81
N VAL A 355 -1.67 -17.56 -2.80
CA VAL A 355 -1.64 -16.63 -3.93
C VAL A 355 -1.13 -15.27 -3.48
N VAL A 356 -0.17 -14.72 -4.24
CA VAL A 356 0.09 -13.28 -4.26
C VAL A 356 -0.56 -12.73 -5.52
N MET A 357 -1.36 -11.67 -5.41
CA MET A 357 -1.95 -11.01 -6.56
C MET A 357 -1.82 -9.50 -6.46
N LEU A 358 -1.42 -8.89 -7.59
CA LEU A 358 -1.26 -7.48 -7.81
C LEU A 358 -2.16 -7.04 -8.96
N ALA A 359 -2.85 -5.93 -8.77
CA ALA A 359 -3.78 -5.35 -9.74
C ALA A 359 -3.56 -3.83 -9.77
N TRP A 360 -2.76 -3.39 -10.71
CA TRP A 360 -2.25 -2.03 -10.77
C TRP A 360 -2.84 -1.26 -11.94
N SER A 361 -3.32 -0.08 -11.60
CA SER A 361 -3.56 1.00 -12.52
C SER A 361 -2.79 2.23 -12.03
N GLN A 362 -3.08 3.44 -12.53
CA GLN A 362 -2.35 4.64 -12.07
C GLN A 362 -3.22 5.89 -12.21
N GLU A 363 -4.39 5.82 -11.58
CA GLU A 363 -5.40 6.87 -11.56
C GLU A 363 -5.94 7.14 -10.17
N ILE A 364 -6.51 8.33 -10.00
CA ILE A 364 -7.32 8.75 -8.85
C ILE A 364 -8.78 8.98 -9.29
N PRO A 365 -9.79 8.88 -8.39
CA PRO A 365 -9.68 8.73 -6.93
C PRO A 365 -9.16 7.36 -6.50
N GLN A 366 -8.67 7.27 -5.26
CA GLN A 366 -8.33 5.99 -4.64
C GLN A 366 -9.56 5.10 -4.57
N ASP A 367 -9.37 3.79 -4.80
CA ASP A 367 -10.44 2.78 -4.85
C ASP A 367 -11.49 3.11 -5.93
N ASP A 368 -11.02 3.52 -7.10
CA ASP A 368 -11.86 3.93 -8.22
C ASP A 368 -12.93 2.88 -8.54
N PRO A 369 -14.23 3.20 -8.40
CA PRO A 369 -15.29 2.19 -8.50
C PRO A 369 -15.44 1.62 -9.90
N VAL A 370 -15.07 2.37 -10.95
CA VAL A 370 -15.13 1.89 -12.32
C VAL A 370 -14.06 0.83 -12.55
N TYR A 371 -12.80 1.14 -12.25
CA TYR A 371 -11.69 0.19 -12.32
C TYR A 371 -11.98 -1.06 -11.47
N ASN A 372 -12.42 -0.85 -10.22
CA ASN A 372 -12.63 -1.95 -9.28
C ASN A 372 -13.76 -2.89 -9.69
N ASN A 373 -14.94 -2.34 -9.99
CA ASN A 373 -16.13 -3.15 -10.23
C ASN A 373 -16.16 -3.75 -11.64
N GLN A 374 -15.54 -3.09 -12.63
CA GLN A 374 -15.56 -3.56 -14.01
C GLN A 374 -14.31 -4.38 -14.36
N THR A 375 -13.19 -4.19 -13.67
CA THR A 375 -11.91 -4.82 -14.03
C THR A 375 -11.32 -5.64 -12.88
N ARG A 376 -10.88 -5.00 -11.78
CA ARG A 376 -10.12 -5.67 -10.69
C ARG A 376 -10.88 -6.84 -10.10
N TYR A 377 -12.08 -6.61 -9.56
CA TYR A 377 -12.84 -7.67 -8.88
C TYR A 377 -13.34 -8.76 -9.82
N PRO A 378 -13.82 -8.47 -11.05
CA PRO A 378 -14.12 -9.52 -12.01
C PRO A 378 -12.92 -10.41 -12.34
N ILE A 379 -11.73 -9.85 -12.59
CA ILE A 379 -10.52 -10.64 -12.84
C ILE A 379 -10.16 -11.46 -11.62
N GLU A 380 -10.18 -10.85 -10.44
CA GLU A 380 -9.91 -11.53 -9.18
C GLU A 380 -10.82 -12.77 -9.00
N ARG A 381 -12.13 -12.63 -9.22
CA ARG A 381 -13.09 -13.76 -9.17
C ARG A 381 -12.76 -14.85 -10.19
N VAL A 382 -12.32 -14.48 -11.38
CA VAL A 382 -11.91 -15.44 -12.41
C VAL A 382 -10.67 -16.23 -11.97
N ILE A 383 -9.67 -15.57 -11.37
CA ILE A 383 -8.46 -16.21 -10.87
C ILE A 383 -8.78 -17.16 -9.70
N TYR A 384 -9.49 -16.69 -8.66
CA TYR A 384 -9.88 -17.55 -7.54
C TYR A 384 -10.79 -18.71 -7.96
N GLY A 385 -11.69 -18.49 -8.92
CA GLY A 385 -12.51 -19.54 -9.52
C GLY A 385 -11.68 -20.59 -10.28
N ALA A 386 -10.48 -20.26 -10.76
CA ALA A 386 -9.58 -21.19 -11.44
C ALA A 386 -8.78 -22.07 -10.47
N ILE A 387 -8.43 -21.52 -9.31
CA ILE A 387 -7.60 -22.18 -8.30
C ILE A 387 -8.46 -23.20 -7.51
N GLY A 388 -9.73 -22.88 -7.24
CA GLY A 388 -10.62 -23.75 -6.44
C GLY A 388 -10.03 -24.06 -5.05
N ASN A 389 -10.53 -25.11 -4.38
CA ASN A 389 -9.94 -25.62 -3.13
C ASN A 389 -8.79 -26.62 -3.38
N SER A 390 -8.16 -26.60 -4.55
CA SER A 390 -7.39 -27.76 -5.05
C SER A 390 -5.87 -27.59 -5.07
N TYR A 391 -5.33 -26.50 -4.51
CA TYR A 391 -3.88 -26.23 -4.45
C TYR A 391 -3.30 -26.41 -3.04
N PHE A 392 -3.93 -27.24 -2.22
CA PHE A 392 -3.46 -27.59 -0.87
C PHE A 392 -2.71 -28.91 -0.86
#